data_AF-A0A438JU27-F1
#
_entry.id   AF-A0A438JU27-F1
#
_cell.length_a   1.000
_cell.length_b   1.000
_cell.length_c   1.000
_cell.angle_alpha   90.00
_cell.angle_beta   90.00
_cell.angle_gamma   90.00
#
_symmetry.space_group_name_H-M   'P 1'
#
loop_
_entity.id
_entity.type
_entity.pdbx_description
1 polymer ?
#
loop_
_entity_poly.entity_id
_entity_poly.type
_entity_poly.pdbx_seq_one_letter_code
_entity_poly.pdbx_strand_id
1 'polypeptide(L)'
;MDLLIPSNPYDCIELKYDGALLDAASMAAGVMSPNFSSPAPWQQQILSQLNLDGEAPVLKVNLGGSELVEGRLLAALRVLLASDLETVQKHDLNTLKSLAAEAPLGISNEVAALRTVIALCVIALGHFPTKIMEDEALLKQGVSGSAELAIQFRIQKKSVIIDVMRGLTSRVKLLSSKEKISAQG
;
A
#
# COMPACT_ATOMS: atom_id res chain seq x y z
N MET A 1 4.82 22.07 22.39
CA MET A 1 3.39 21.76 22.32
C MET A 1 3.20 21.00 21.02
N ASP A 2 2.88 19.71 21.11
CA ASP A 2 2.54 18.92 19.93
C ASP A 2 1.05 19.14 19.64
N LEU A 3 0.72 19.65 18.46
CA LEU A 3 -0.65 19.91 18.02
C LEU A 3 -1.08 18.78 17.07
N LEU A 4 -2.15 18.08 17.41
CA LEU A 4 -2.83 17.18 16.48
C LEU A 4 -3.80 18.00 15.62
N ILE A 5 -3.72 17.86 14.30
CA ILE A 5 -4.72 18.40 13.37
C ILE A 5 -5.67 17.24 13.02
N PRO A 6 -6.92 17.23 13.51
CA PRO A 6 -7.86 16.15 13.19
C PRO A 6 -8.11 16.07 11.68
N SER A 7 -8.14 14.85 11.13
CA SER A 7 -8.44 14.61 9.71
C SER A 7 -7.51 15.36 8.74
N ASN A 8 -6.22 15.46 9.10
CA ASN A 8 -5.22 16.06 8.24
C ASN A 8 -5.03 15.21 6.96
N PRO A 9 -5.30 15.75 5.75
CA PRO A 9 -5.16 15.00 4.50
C PRO A 9 -3.71 14.63 4.17
N TYR A 10 -2.73 15.19 4.89
CA TYR A 10 -1.32 14.87 4.73
C TYR A 10 -0.84 13.79 5.71
N ASP A 11 -1.71 13.27 6.57
CA ASP A 11 -1.34 12.17 7.46
C ASP A 11 -1.08 10.91 6.64
N CYS A 12 0.10 10.35 6.86
CA CYS A 12 0.56 9.12 6.21
C CYS A 12 1.15 8.16 7.24
N ILE A 13 1.33 6.92 6.80
CA ILE A 13 1.93 5.87 7.59
C ILE A 13 3.14 5.36 6.85
N GLU A 14 4.27 5.43 7.53
CA GLU A 14 5.51 4.86 7.07
C GLU A 14 5.49 3.34 7.32
N LEU A 15 5.83 2.59 6.28
CA LEU A 15 6.06 1.16 6.30
C LEU A 15 7.48 0.90 5.81
N LYS A 16 8.06 -0.21 6.27
CA LYS A 16 9.30 -0.73 5.69
C LYS A 16 8.94 -1.61 4.50
N TYR A 17 9.53 -1.32 3.34
CA TYR A 17 9.59 -2.21 2.20
C TYR A 17 10.40 -3.45 2.58
N ASP A 18 9.73 -4.60 2.61
CA ASP A 18 10.29 -5.86 3.08
C ASP A 18 9.70 -7.02 2.28
N GLY A 19 10.54 -7.73 1.52
CA GLY A 19 10.07 -8.76 0.58
C GLY A 19 9.26 -9.88 1.25
N ALA A 20 9.64 -10.31 2.45
CA ALA A 20 8.92 -11.37 3.17
C ALA A 20 7.53 -10.88 3.65
N LEU A 21 7.43 -9.61 4.07
CA LEU A 21 6.14 -9.01 4.40
C LEU A 21 5.25 -8.88 3.16
N LEU A 22 5.81 -8.53 2.00
CA LEU A 22 5.08 -8.45 0.74
C LEU A 22 4.59 -9.84 0.29
N ASP A 23 5.42 -10.88 0.42
CA ASP A 23 5.01 -12.27 0.16
C ASP A 23 3.85 -12.68 1.05
N ALA A 24 3.95 -12.43 2.37
CA ALA A 24 2.88 -12.73 3.32
C ALA A 24 1.56 -12.01 2.99
N ALA A 25 1.64 -10.71 2.68
CA ALA A 25 0.48 -9.92 2.29
C ALA A 25 -0.16 -10.41 0.99
N SER A 26 0.65 -10.73 -0.01
CA SER A 26 0.17 -11.17 -1.31
C SER A 26 -0.46 -12.56 -1.27
N MET A 27 0.12 -13.48 -0.49
CA MET A 27 -0.49 -14.78 -0.19
C MET A 27 -1.84 -14.62 0.52
N ALA A 28 -1.93 -13.75 1.54
CA ALA A 28 -3.19 -13.45 2.23
C ALA A 28 -4.23 -12.81 1.29
N ALA A 29 -3.79 -12.09 0.27
CA ALA A 29 -4.62 -11.51 -0.78
C ALA A 29 -5.05 -12.52 -1.87
N GLY A 30 -4.57 -13.77 -1.82
CA GLY A 30 -4.89 -14.81 -2.80
C GLY A 30 -4.18 -14.63 -4.15
N VAL A 31 -3.06 -13.91 -4.18
CA VAL A 31 -2.21 -13.80 -5.38
C VAL A 31 -1.38 -15.08 -5.50
N MET A 32 -1.39 -15.70 -6.68
CA MET A 32 -0.66 -16.95 -6.90
C MET A 32 0.84 -16.71 -7.10
N SER A 33 1.65 -17.54 -6.45
CA SER A 33 3.11 -17.60 -6.62
C SER A 33 3.86 -16.25 -6.45
N PRO A 34 3.62 -15.49 -5.37
CA PRO A 34 4.42 -14.30 -5.09
C PRO A 34 5.87 -14.71 -4.79
N ASN A 35 6.84 -13.96 -5.31
CA ASN A 35 8.25 -14.16 -5.01
C ASN A 35 8.97 -12.81 -4.82
N PHE A 36 8.38 -11.95 -3.98
CA PHE A 36 8.90 -10.62 -3.68
C PHE A 36 10.21 -10.68 -2.89
N SER A 37 10.44 -11.74 -2.10
CA SER A 37 11.68 -11.95 -1.37
C SER A 37 12.86 -12.44 -2.23
N SER A 38 12.60 -12.99 -3.42
CA SER A 38 13.64 -13.43 -4.36
C SER A 38 13.35 -12.94 -5.79
N PRO A 39 13.39 -11.62 -6.04
CA PRO A 39 13.12 -11.04 -7.34
C PRO A 39 14.11 -11.50 -8.42
N ALA A 40 13.64 -11.59 -9.66
CA ALA A 40 14.51 -11.86 -10.80
C ALA A 40 15.53 -10.72 -11.01
N PRO A 41 16.70 -10.98 -11.64
CA PRO A 41 17.74 -9.95 -11.83
C PRO A 41 17.25 -8.66 -12.50
N TRP A 42 16.35 -8.78 -13.48
CA TRP A 42 15.77 -7.61 -14.15
C TRP A 42 14.80 -6.83 -13.27
N GLN A 43 14.09 -7.51 -12.35
CA GLN A 43 13.23 -6.86 -11.36
C GLN A 43 14.10 -6.11 -10.35
N GLN A 44 15.21 -6.69 -9.89
CA GLN A 44 16.19 -6.03 -9.00
C GLN A 44 16.77 -4.76 -9.61
N GLN A 45 17.07 -4.76 -10.91
CA GLN A 45 17.53 -3.57 -11.62
C GLN A 45 16.50 -2.43 -11.57
N ILE A 46 15.21 -2.76 -11.70
CA ILE A 46 14.13 -1.77 -11.61
C ILE A 46 13.91 -1.33 -10.16
N LEU A 47 13.97 -2.26 -9.18
CA LEU A 47 13.90 -1.92 -7.75
C LEU A 47 15.04 -0.98 -7.33
N SER A 48 16.23 -1.17 -7.89
CA SER A 48 17.37 -0.25 -7.68
C SER A 48 17.09 1.14 -8.24
N GLN A 49 16.45 1.25 -9.41
CA GLN A 49 16.00 2.55 -9.96
C GLN A 49 14.88 3.19 -9.11
N LEU A 50 14.09 2.37 -8.42
CA LEU A 50 13.11 2.82 -7.43
C LEU A 50 13.76 3.12 -6.06
N ASN A 51 15.07 2.91 -5.89
CA ASN A 51 15.78 3.06 -4.63
C ASN A 51 15.21 2.17 -3.49
N LEU A 52 14.78 0.97 -3.85
CA LEU A 52 14.27 -0.07 -2.94
C LEU A 52 15.20 -1.29 -2.86
N ASP A 53 16.27 -1.30 -3.66
CA ASP A 53 17.33 -2.31 -3.69
C ASP A 53 18.66 -1.63 -4.05
N GLY A 54 19.79 -2.33 -3.93
CA GLY A 54 21.12 -1.82 -4.25
C GLY A 54 21.89 -1.25 -3.05
N GLU A 55 22.80 -0.31 -3.30
CA GLU A 55 23.62 0.31 -2.24
C GLU A 55 22.82 1.39 -1.50
N ALA A 56 22.72 1.26 -0.16
CA ALA A 56 21.99 2.18 0.72
C ALA A 56 20.52 2.46 0.32
N PRO A 57 19.65 1.43 0.20
CA PRO A 57 18.29 1.59 -0.29
C PRO A 57 17.41 2.38 0.70
N VAL A 58 16.49 3.17 0.17
CA VAL A 58 15.49 3.90 0.97
C VAL A 58 14.23 3.05 1.09
N LEU A 59 14.28 2.10 2.03
CA LEU A 59 13.22 1.11 2.26
C LEU A 59 11.96 1.69 2.92
N LYS A 60 11.94 2.95 3.34
CA LYS A 60 10.75 3.59 3.89
C LYS A 60 9.80 3.97 2.76
N VAL A 61 8.54 3.53 2.85
CA VAL A 61 7.47 3.86 1.92
C VAL A 61 6.21 4.26 2.67
N ASN A 62 5.38 5.12 2.07
CA ASN A 62 4.21 5.69 2.73
C ASN A 62 2.88 5.18 2.17
N LEU A 63 1.89 5.08 3.07
CA LEU A 63 0.47 4.93 2.74
C LEU A 63 -0.31 6.15 3.26
N GLY A 64 -1.21 6.69 2.44
CA GLY A 64 -1.93 7.92 2.75
C GLY A 64 -1.07 9.18 2.51
N GLY A 65 -1.61 10.32 2.92
CA GLY A 65 -1.10 11.64 2.56
C GLY A 65 -1.67 12.14 1.23
N SER A 66 -0.85 12.78 0.41
CA SER A 66 -1.26 13.33 -0.89
C SER A 66 -1.67 12.25 -1.92
N GLU A 67 -1.28 11.00 -1.69
CA GLU A 67 -1.63 9.85 -2.52
C GLU A 67 -2.09 8.68 -1.61
N LEU A 68 -2.88 7.75 -2.14
CA LEU A 68 -3.31 6.58 -1.35
C LEU A 68 -2.12 5.65 -1.04
N VAL A 69 -1.20 5.51 -2.00
CA VAL A 69 -0.03 4.63 -1.94
C VAL A 69 1.12 5.37 -2.59
N GLU A 70 2.26 5.41 -1.93
CA GLU A 70 3.46 5.98 -2.52
C GLU A 70 3.83 5.25 -3.82
N GLY A 71 4.06 6.02 -4.89
CA GLY A 71 4.32 5.47 -6.22
C GLY A 71 5.47 4.47 -6.29
N ARG A 72 6.51 4.59 -5.45
CA ARG A 72 7.62 3.60 -5.42
C ARG A 72 7.14 2.20 -5.04
N LEU A 73 6.29 2.09 -4.02
CA LEU A 73 5.71 0.82 -3.59
C LEU A 73 4.80 0.25 -4.68
N LEU A 74 3.96 1.10 -5.29
CA LEU A 74 3.06 0.68 -6.36
C LEU A 74 3.82 0.15 -7.58
N ALA A 75 4.86 0.88 -8.02
CA ALA A 75 5.71 0.47 -9.13
C ALA A 75 6.43 -0.86 -8.83
N ALA A 76 6.98 -1.02 -7.62
CA ALA A 76 7.64 -2.25 -7.21
C ALA A 76 6.69 -3.45 -7.28
N LEU A 77 5.47 -3.32 -6.74
CA LEU A 77 4.47 -4.39 -6.78
C LEU A 77 4.07 -4.76 -8.22
N ARG A 78 3.82 -3.77 -9.07
CA ARG A 78 3.50 -3.98 -10.49
C ARG A 78 4.60 -4.77 -11.20
N VAL A 79 5.86 -4.35 -11.01
CA VAL A 79 7.06 -4.98 -11.60
C VAL A 79 7.26 -6.40 -11.09
N LEU A 80 7.10 -6.62 -9.78
CA LEU A 80 7.33 -7.93 -9.14
C LEU A 80 6.25 -8.95 -9.50
N LEU A 81 5.04 -8.47 -9.83
CA LEU A 81 3.93 -9.29 -10.31
C LEU A 81 3.85 -9.41 -11.83
N ALA A 82 4.78 -8.79 -12.57
CA ALA A 82 4.81 -8.87 -14.02
C ALA A 82 5.46 -10.19 -14.49
N SER A 83 4.94 -10.72 -15.61
CA SER A 83 5.41 -11.99 -16.19
C SER A 83 6.75 -11.88 -16.92
N ASP A 84 7.04 -10.70 -17.47
CA ASP A 84 8.16 -10.49 -18.37
C ASP A 84 8.63 -9.04 -18.37
N LEU A 85 9.89 -8.85 -18.75
CA LEU A 85 10.53 -7.54 -18.81
C LEU A 85 9.99 -6.68 -19.98
N GLU A 86 9.57 -7.31 -21.08
CA GLU A 86 9.19 -6.60 -22.31
C GLU A 86 7.93 -5.74 -22.08
N THR A 87 6.95 -6.28 -21.37
CA THR A 87 5.75 -5.54 -20.97
C THR A 87 6.08 -4.36 -20.06
N VAL A 88 6.99 -4.54 -19.11
CA VAL A 88 7.41 -3.48 -18.19
C VAL A 88 8.16 -2.36 -18.91
N GLN A 89 9.05 -2.71 -19.85
CA GLN A 89 9.86 -1.74 -20.61
C GLN A 89 9.05 -0.87 -21.58
N LYS A 90 7.80 -1.23 -21.89
CA LYS A 90 6.88 -0.40 -22.68
C LYS A 90 6.40 0.85 -21.92
N HIS A 91 6.66 0.93 -20.62
CA HIS A 91 6.24 2.03 -19.77
C HIS A 91 7.42 2.70 -19.07
N ASP A 92 7.37 4.02 -18.94
CA ASP A 92 8.30 4.73 -18.07
C ASP A 92 7.98 4.51 -16.59
N LEU A 93 8.98 4.77 -15.72
CA LEU A 93 8.81 4.60 -14.28
C LEU A 93 7.72 5.51 -13.68
N ASN A 94 7.43 6.67 -14.27
CA ASN A 94 6.41 7.57 -13.73
C ASN A 94 5.01 7.00 -13.95
N THR A 95 4.79 6.36 -15.10
CA THR A 95 3.56 5.62 -15.41
C THR A 95 3.38 4.46 -14.43
N LEU A 96 4.46 3.71 -14.15
CA LEU A 96 4.45 2.61 -13.18
C LEU A 96 4.27 3.09 -11.72
N LYS A 97 4.64 4.33 -11.40
CA LYS A 97 4.40 4.94 -10.07
C LYS A 97 2.99 5.52 -9.93
N SER A 98 2.35 5.89 -11.03
CA SER A 98 1.07 6.60 -11.01
C SER A 98 -0.11 5.68 -10.75
N LEU A 99 -0.91 5.98 -9.73
CA LEU A 99 -2.20 5.33 -9.48
C LEU A 99 -3.29 5.78 -10.48
N ALA A 100 -3.11 6.96 -11.09
CA ALA A 100 -4.03 7.49 -12.09
C ALA A 100 -3.90 6.78 -13.44
N ALA A 101 -2.75 6.17 -13.72
CA ALA A 101 -2.57 5.33 -14.90
C ALA A 101 -3.54 4.13 -14.87
N GLU A 102 -4.20 3.86 -15.99
CA GLU A 102 -5.15 2.76 -16.06
C GLU A 102 -4.43 1.44 -16.32
N ALA A 103 -4.14 0.71 -15.24
CA ALA A 103 -3.63 -0.67 -15.25
C ALA A 103 -2.50 -0.90 -16.29
N PRO A 104 -1.34 -0.24 -16.13
CA PRO A 104 -0.30 -0.18 -17.16
C PRO A 104 0.20 -1.57 -17.59
N LEU A 105 0.26 -2.53 -16.67
CA LEU A 105 0.68 -3.91 -16.95
C LEU A 105 -0.51 -4.89 -17.05
N GLY A 106 -1.71 -4.37 -17.33
CA GLY A 106 -2.95 -5.12 -17.44
C GLY A 106 -3.75 -5.18 -16.13
N ILE A 107 -5.06 -5.43 -16.26
CA ILE A 107 -6.01 -5.36 -15.15
C ILE A 107 -5.69 -6.40 -14.06
N SER A 108 -5.32 -7.63 -14.44
CA SER A 108 -4.97 -8.69 -13.47
C SER A 108 -3.77 -8.31 -12.60
N ASN A 109 -2.69 -7.79 -13.22
CA ASN A 109 -1.50 -7.31 -12.50
C ASN A 109 -1.86 -6.16 -11.55
N GLU A 110 -2.62 -5.18 -12.04
CA GLU A 110 -3.06 -4.03 -11.24
C GLU A 110 -3.91 -4.46 -10.04
N VAL A 111 -4.87 -5.36 -10.24
CA VAL A 111 -5.72 -5.89 -9.17
C VAL A 111 -4.89 -6.66 -8.15
N ALA A 112 -3.92 -7.47 -8.58
CA ALA A 112 -3.03 -8.21 -7.68
C ALA A 112 -2.14 -7.27 -6.85
N ALA A 113 -1.58 -6.22 -7.47
CA ALA A 113 -0.80 -5.20 -6.77
C ALA A 113 -1.64 -4.47 -5.72
N LEU A 114 -2.83 -3.98 -6.09
CA LEU A 114 -3.71 -3.25 -5.18
C LEU A 114 -4.23 -4.14 -4.03
N ARG A 115 -4.57 -5.41 -4.31
CA ARG A 115 -4.96 -6.37 -3.27
C ARG A 115 -3.82 -6.66 -2.31
N THR A 116 -2.58 -6.74 -2.80
CA THR A 116 -1.39 -6.90 -1.95
C THR A 116 -1.25 -5.70 -1.00
N VAL A 117 -1.45 -4.46 -1.48
CA VAL A 117 -1.44 -3.27 -0.60
C VAL A 117 -2.58 -3.28 0.41
N ILE A 118 -3.79 -3.70 0.00
CA ILE A 118 -4.92 -3.85 0.94
C ILE A 118 -4.59 -4.87 2.03
N ALA A 119 -3.94 -5.99 1.70
CA ALA A 119 -3.50 -6.96 2.70
C ALA A 119 -2.41 -6.41 3.62
N LEU A 120 -1.46 -5.61 3.10
CA LEU A 120 -0.50 -4.89 3.95
C LEU A 120 -1.19 -3.96 4.95
N CYS A 121 -2.24 -3.27 4.52
CA CYS A 121 -3.05 -2.44 5.40
C CYS A 121 -3.71 -3.25 6.52
N VAL A 122 -4.25 -4.44 6.20
CA VAL A 122 -4.83 -5.35 7.21
C VAL A 122 -3.77 -5.79 8.22
N ILE A 123 -2.58 -6.17 7.76
CA ILE A 123 -1.47 -6.56 8.64
C ILE A 123 -1.06 -5.38 9.53
N ALA A 124 -0.91 -4.18 8.95
CA ALA A 124 -0.55 -2.97 9.69
C ALA A 124 -1.59 -2.61 10.76
N LEU A 125 -2.89 -2.77 10.47
CA LEU A 125 -3.97 -2.61 11.46
C LEU A 125 -3.86 -3.64 12.59
N GLY A 126 -3.47 -4.87 12.27
CA GLY A 126 -3.28 -5.94 13.24
C GLY A 126 -2.13 -5.71 14.24
N HIS A 127 -1.19 -4.81 13.93
CA HIS A 127 -0.11 -4.44 14.86
C HIS A 127 -0.55 -3.44 15.95
N PHE A 128 -1.74 -2.83 15.82
CA PHE A 128 -2.25 -1.97 16.88
C PHE A 128 -2.82 -2.82 18.02
N PRO A 129 -2.49 -2.49 19.29
CA PRO A 129 -2.94 -3.28 20.44
C PRO A 129 -4.43 -3.11 20.75
N THR A 130 -5.11 -2.16 20.10
CA THR A 130 -6.51 -1.80 20.34
C THR A 130 -7.24 -1.50 19.04
N LYS A 131 -8.57 -1.63 19.06
CA LYS A 131 -9.46 -1.16 17.98
C LYS A 131 -9.74 0.34 18.12
N ILE A 132 -10.27 0.97 17.05
CA ILE A 132 -10.68 2.38 17.11
C ILE A 132 -11.74 2.60 18.20
N MET A 133 -12.76 1.74 18.26
CA MET A 133 -13.83 1.87 19.27
C MET A 133 -13.33 1.77 20.71
N GLU A 134 -12.30 0.95 20.96
CA GLU A 134 -11.68 0.83 22.28
C GLU A 134 -10.93 2.13 22.63
N ASP A 135 -10.22 2.72 21.68
CA ASP A 135 -9.55 4.00 21.86
C ASP A 135 -10.54 5.14 22.11
N GLU A 136 -11.64 5.19 21.37
CA GLU A 136 -12.71 6.17 21.59
C GLU A 136 -13.34 6.02 22.98
N ALA A 137 -13.49 4.78 23.48
CA ALA A 137 -13.98 4.53 24.83
C ALA A 137 -12.99 5.03 25.90
N LEU A 138 -11.68 4.85 25.69
CA LEU A 138 -10.65 5.36 26.60
C LEU A 138 -10.64 6.89 26.66
N LEU A 139 -10.83 7.58 25.52
CA LEU A 139 -10.93 9.04 25.51
C LEU A 139 -12.10 9.56 26.35
N LYS A 140 -13.24 8.85 26.32
CA LYS A 140 -14.44 9.21 27.10
C LYS A 140 -14.25 9.05 28.62
N GLN A 141 -13.24 8.32 29.06
CA GLN A 141 -12.96 8.09 30.50
C GLN A 141 -12.14 9.21 31.15
N GLY A 142 -11.73 10.25 30.40
CA GLY A 142 -11.03 11.41 30.98
C GLY A 142 -9.57 11.10 31.34
N VAL A 143 -8.79 10.62 30.36
CA VAL A 143 -7.35 10.37 30.49
C VAL A 143 -6.52 11.66 30.60
N SER A 144 -5.30 11.58 31.13
CA SER A 144 -4.38 12.74 31.19
C SER A 144 -4.00 13.25 29.80
N GLY A 145 -3.63 14.53 29.66
CA GLY A 145 -3.41 15.15 28.35
C GLY A 145 -2.36 14.44 27.45
N SER A 146 -1.27 13.91 28.02
CA SER A 146 -0.29 13.14 27.23
C SER A 146 -0.83 11.79 26.78
N ALA A 147 -1.65 11.13 27.61
CA ALA A 147 -2.32 9.88 27.25
C ALA A 147 -3.42 10.11 26.21
N GLU A 148 -4.16 11.22 26.32
CA GLU A 148 -5.15 11.66 25.35
C GLU A 148 -4.54 11.83 23.96
N LEU A 149 -3.46 12.60 23.85
CA LEU A 149 -2.76 12.81 22.58
C LEU A 149 -2.27 11.48 21.99
N ALA A 150 -1.68 10.60 22.79
CA ALA A 150 -1.22 9.29 22.32
C ALA A 150 -2.35 8.42 21.76
N ILE A 151 -3.53 8.44 22.41
CA ILE A 151 -4.71 7.72 21.94
C ILE A 151 -5.24 8.34 20.65
N GLN A 152 -5.31 9.67 20.56
CA GLN A 152 -5.75 10.34 19.34
C GLN A 152 -4.82 10.04 18.16
N PHE A 153 -3.49 10.09 18.34
CA PHE A 153 -2.53 9.69 17.31
C PHE A 153 -2.75 8.25 16.84
N ARG A 154 -3.03 7.33 17.78
CA ARG A 154 -3.31 5.94 17.46
C ARG A 154 -4.59 5.79 16.64
N ILE A 155 -5.66 6.53 16.97
CA ILE A 155 -6.90 6.58 16.19
C ILE A 155 -6.61 7.11 14.78
N GLN A 156 -5.93 8.25 14.66
CA GLN A 156 -5.66 8.88 13.37
C GLN A 156 -4.87 7.95 12.44
N LYS A 157 -3.82 7.29 12.95
CA LYS A 157 -3.08 6.28 12.16
C LYS A 157 -3.99 5.16 11.69
N LYS A 158 -4.86 4.61 12.54
CA LYS A 158 -5.80 3.56 12.09
C LYS A 158 -6.79 4.07 11.04
N SER A 159 -7.29 5.29 11.19
CA SER A 159 -8.20 5.92 10.22
C SER A 159 -7.54 6.08 8.84
N VAL A 160 -6.29 6.55 8.79
CA VAL A 160 -5.53 6.65 7.53
C VAL A 160 -5.43 5.30 6.82
N ILE A 161 -5.12 4.22 7.53
CA ILE A 161 -5.08 2.87 6.92
C ILE A 161 -6.45 2.50 6.34
N ILE A 162 -7.52 2.73 7.09
CA ILE A 162 -8.89 2.38 6.66
C ILE A 162 -9.30 3.18 5.42
N ASP A 163 -8.95 4.46 5.34
CA ASP A 163 -9.27 5.30 4.19
C ASP A 163 -8.48 4.88 2.94
N VAL A 164 -7.19 4.53 3.10
CA VAL A 164 -6.38 3.93 2.02
C VAL A 164 -7.03 2.63 1.54
N MET A 165 -7.38 1.71 2.45
CA MET A 165 -8.06 0.45 2.09
C MET A 165 -9.36 0.70 1.33
N ARG A 166 -10.18 1.68 1.74
CA ARG A 166 -11.44 2.02 1.09
C ARG A 166 -11.21 2.53 -0.34
N GLY A 167 -10.22 3.42 -0.52
CA GLY A 167 -9.84 3.97 -1.81
C GLY A 167 -9.36 2.88 -2.78
N LEU A 168 -8.44 2.04 -2.34
CA LEU A 168 -7.90 0.94 -3.15
C LEU A 168 -8.96 -0.12 -3.47
N THR A 169 -9.82 -0.47 -2.51
CA THR A 169 -10.93 -1.41 -2.73
C THR A 169 -11.90 -0.90 -3.78
N SER A 170 -12.21 0.39 -3.78
CA SER A 170 -13.07 1.02 -4.80
C SER A 170 -12.42 0.94 -6.19
N ARG A 171 -11.10 1.18 -6.27
CA ARG A 171 -10.34 1.05 -7.52
C ARG A 171 -10.33 -0.40 -8.05
N VAL A 172 -10.12 -1.38 -7.18
CA VAL A 172 -10.19 -2.82 -7.54
C VAL A 172 -11.57 -3.18 -8.10
N LYS A 173 -12.65 -2.76 -7.44
CA LYS A 173 -14.03 -3.02 -7.92
C LYS A 173 -14.28 -2.42 -9.30
N LEU A 174 -13.78 -1.20 -9.55
CA LEU A 174 -13.89 -0.55 -10.86
C LEU A 174 -13.16 -1.35 -11.94
N LEU A 175 -11.92 -1.75 -11.68
CA LEU A 175 -11.10 -2.54 -12.61
C LEU A 175 -11.70 -3.91 -12.91
N SER A 176 -12.12 -4.65 -11.89
CA SER A 176 -12.74 -5.97 -12.07
C SER A 176 -14.07 -5.90 -12.83
N SER A 177 -14.79 -4.79 -12.74
CA SER A 177 -16.00 -4.58 -13.54
C SER A 177 -15.67 -4.38 -15.02
N LYS A 178 -14.60 -3.63 -15.33
CA LYS A 178 -14.13 -3.40 -16.70
C LYS A 178 -13.62 -4.67 -17.37
N GLU A 179 -12.91 -5.52 -16.64
CA GLU A 179 -12.40 -6.81 -17.14
C GLU A 179 -13.53 -7.73 -17.60
N LYS A 180 -14.61 -7.81 -16.83
CA LYS A 180 -15.79 -8.63 -17.19
C LYS A 180 -16.49 -8.15 -18.46
N ILE A 181 -16.53 -6.84 -18.70
CA ILE A 181 -17.12 -6.26 -19.92
C ILE A 181 -16.24 -6.59 -21.13
N SER A 182 -14.92 -6.48 -21.00
CA SER A 182 -14.00 -6.79 -22.09
C SER A 182 -13.93 -8.28 -22.44
N ALA A 183 -14.25 -9.17 -21.50
CA ALA A 183 -14.26 -10.62 -21.72
C ALA A 183 -15.58 -11.14 -22.35
N GLN A 184 -16.59 -10.29 -22.51
CA GLN A 184 -17.90 -10.61 -23.09
C GLN A 184 -18.11 -9.98 -24.48
N GLY A 185 -17.11 -9.29 -25.02
CA GLY A 185 -17.14 -8.63 -26.32
C GLY A 185 -16.34 -9.35 -27.40
#